data_AF-A0A1R3RDI2-F1
#
_entry.id   AF-A0A1R3RDI2-F1
#
_cell.length_a   1.000
_cell.length_b   1.000
_cell.length_c   1.000
_cell.angle_alpha   90.00
_cell.angle_beta   90.00
_cell.angle_gamma   90.00
#
_symmetry.space_group_name_H-M   'P 1'
#
loop_
_entity.id
_entity.type
_entity.pdbx_description
1 polymer ?
#
loop_
_entity_poly.entity_id
_entity_poly.type
_entity_poly.pdbx_seq_one_letter_code
_entity_poly.pdbx_strand_id
1 'polypeptide(L)'
;MGSYEVSSDQAVMSVIRMVKEGRVNAVKLEGGEEMASTIKRIVDAGIPVMAHIGLTPQRQHALGRFRVQGRTASGAVKVLRDAMAVQEARAFIILVEAVPAEVAAIVTNRLRIPTIGIGIGSGNGCSGQVLVQGDMTGNFPPGGFVPRFEKTFADVRGESVRGIEEYRRQVKNGVFPDGEYGYGIGEEELAKFEDVVGGGVEGEGSK
;
A
#
# COMPACT_ATOMS: atom_id res chain seq x y z
N MET A 1 -2.73 -12.84 3.09
CA MET A 1 -2.54 -14.12 3.81
C MET A 1 -3.85 -14.89 3.81
N GLY A 2 -3.81 -16.16 3.43
CA GLY A 2 -4.94 -17.10 3.44
C GLY A 2 -5.65 -17.31 2.10
N SER A 3 -5.21 -16.67 1.02
CA SER A 3 -5.87 -16.69 -0.29
C SER A 3 -5.17 -17.56 -1.33
N TYR A 4 -3.96 -18.05 -1.07
CA TYR A 4 -3.17 -18.86 -2.02
C TYR A 4 -2.36 -19.97 -1.37
N GLU A 5 -2.32 -20.02 -0.04
CA GLU A 5 -1.43 -20.89 0.73
C GLU A 5 -2.01 -22.30 0.96
N VAL A 6 -3.32 -22.50 0.84
CA VAL A 6 -3.95 -23.81 1.13
C VAL A 6 -3.70 -24.80 0.00
N SER A 7 -3.89 -24.36 -1.25
CA SER A 7 -3.61 -25.15 -2.44
C SER A 7 -3.45 -24.25 -3.65
N SER A 8 -2.82 -24.79 -4.69
CA SER A 8 -2.70 -24.08 -5.97
C SER A 8 -4.05 -23.87 -6.66
N ASP A 9 -5.04 -24.74 -6.44
CA ASP A 9 -6.41 -24.52 -6.93
C ASP A 9 -7.09 -23.35 -6.22
N GLN A 10 -6.93 -23.25 -4.90
CA GLN A 10 -7.41 -22.10 -4.15
C GLN A 10 -6.76 -20.81 -4.67
N ALA A 11 -5.44 -20.84 -4.90
CA ALA A 11 -4.70 -19.70 -5.42
C ALA A 11 -5.22 -19.24 -6.79
N VAL A 12 -5.42 -20.17 -7.73
CA VAL A 12 -5.97 -19.86 -9.06
C VAL A 12 -7.36 -19.26 -8.94
N MET A 13 -8.25 -19.82 -8.13
CA MET A 13 -9.60 -19.29 -7.92
C MET A 13 -9.59 -17.87 -7.34
N SER A 14 -8.77 -17.63 -6.32
CA SER A 14 -8.59 -16.30 -5.71
C SER A 14 -8.06 -15.29 -6.70
N VAL A 15 -7.07 -15.68 -7.52
CA VAL A 15 -6.44 -14.79 -8.50
C VAL A 15 -7.37 -14.49 -9.67
N ILE A 16 -8.13 -15.46 -10.18
CA ILE A 16 -9.17 -15.24 -11.20
C ILE A 16 -10.18 -14.21 -10.69
N ARG A 17 -10.60 -14.32 -9.43
CA ARG A 17 -11.49 -13.36 -8.80
C ARG A 17 -10.88 -11.96 -8.74
N MET A 18 -9.61 -11.84 -8.33
CA MET A 18 -8.90 -10.55 -8.32
C MET A 18 -8.81 -9.91 -9.70
N VAL A 19 -8.55 -10.69 -10.76
CA VAL A 19 -8.51 -10.17 -12.13
C VAL A 19 -9.89 -9.70 -12.59
N LYS A 20 -10.93 -10.52 -12.37
CA LYS A 20 -12.29 -10.20 -12.85
C LYS A 20 -12.95 -9.05 -12.07
N GLU A 21 -12.85 -9.08 -10.75
CA GLU A 21 -13.52 -8.12 -9.86
C GLU A 21 -12.61 -6.92 -9.57
N GLY A 22 -11.34 -7.17 -9.26
CA GLY A 22 -10.36 -6.13 -8.91
C GLY A 22 -9.73 -5.45 -10.13
N ARG A 23 -9.99 -5.94 -11.34
CA ARG A 23 -9.52 -5.35 -12.62
C ARG A 23 -8.00 -5.17 -12.69
N VAL A 24 -7.25 -6.09 -12.10
CA VAL A 24 -5.78 -6.09 -12.13
C VAL A 24 -5.26 -6.91 -13.32
N ASN A 25 -4.11 -6.52 -13.86
CA ASN A 25 -3.46 -7.24 -14.96
C ASN A 25 -2.45 -8.31 -14.49
N ALA A 26 -2.06 -8.27 -13.22
CA ALA A 26 -1.09 -9.17 -12.63
C ALA A 26 -1.32 -9.27 -11.12
N VAL A 27 -0.75 -10.29 -10.49
CA VAL A 27 -0.80 -10.48 -9.04
C VAL A 27 0.60 -10.66 -8.45
N LYS A 28 0.75 -10.34 -7.16
CA LYS A 28 1.98 -10.58 -6.40
C LYS A 28 1.77 -11.68 -5.36
N LEU A 29 2.64 -12.68 -5.32
CA LEU A 29 2.62 -13.76 -4.34
C LEU A 29 3.90 -13.80 -3.52
N GLU A 30 3.76 -14.05 -2.21
CA GLU A 30 4.89 -14.24 -1.28
C GLU A 30 5.26 -15.71 -1.17
N GLY A 31 6.55 -16.01 -1.34
CA GLY A 31 7.08 -17.36 -1.21
C GLY A 31 8.22 -17.62 -2.18
N GLY A 32 9.12 -18.50 -1.76
CA GLY A 32 10.27 -18.94 -2.54
C GLY A 32 10.00 -20.22 -3.30
N GLU A 33 10.96 -21.15 -3.25
CA GLU A 33 10.87 -22.46 -3.89
C GLU A 33 9.58 -23.22 -3.55
N GLU A 34 9.08 -23.09 -2.32
CA GLU A 34 7.86 -23.77 -1.89
C GLU A 34 6.58 -23.29 -2.61
N MET A 35 6.61 -22.09 -3.21
CA MET A 35 5.46 -21.51 -3.93
C MET A 35 5.57 -21.65 -5.44
N ALA A 36 6.66 -22.24 -5.95
CA ALA A 36 6.94 -22.37 -7.38
C ALA A 36 5.82 -23.12 -8.13
N SER A 37 5.30 -24.22 -7.56
CA SER A 37 4.22 -25.00 -8.18
C SER A 37 2.91 -24.20 -8.29
N THR A 38 2.59 -23.39 -7.29
CA THR A 38 1.42 -22.50 -7.28
C THR A 38 1.58 -21.37 -8.28
N ILE A 39 2.75 -20.71 -8.30
CA ILE A 39 3.06 -19.65 -9.28
C ILE A 39 2.88 -20.19 -10.69
N LYS A 40 3.47 -21.36 -10.99
CA LYS A 40 3.35 -21.99 -12.30
C LYS A 40 1.89 -22.22 -12.69
N ARG A 41 1.04 -22.73 -11.78
CA ARG A 41 -0.38 -22.97 -12.07
C ARG A 41 -1.16 -21.69 -12.35
N ILE A 42 -0.85 -20.60 -11.66
CA ILE A 42 -1.47 -19.28 -11.93
C ILE A 42 -1.04 -18.76 -13.31
N VAL A 43 0.25 -18.87 -13.64
CA VAL A 43 0.77 -18.45 -14.94
C VAL A 43 0.21 -19.30 -16.08
N ASP A 44 0.08 -20.61 -15.90
CA ASP A 44 -0.53 -21.53 -16.87
C ASP A 44 -2.03 -21.22 -17.09
N ALA A 45 -2.71 -20.64 -16.09
CA ALA A 45 -4.07 -20.10 -16.23
C ALA A 45 -4.13 -18.73 -16.96
N GLY A 46 -2.99 -18.23 -17.45
CA GLY A 46 -2.88 -17.00 -18.25
C GLY A 46 -2.71 -15.72 -17.43
N ILE A 47 -2.40 -15.81 -16.13
CA ILE A 47 -2.32 -14.64 -15.25
C ILE A 47 -0.86 -14.36 -14.85
N PRO A 48 -0.29 -13.18 -15.20
CA PRO A 48 1.08 -12.83 -14.83
C PRO A 48 1.29 -12.74 -13.31
N VAL A 49 2.41 -13.29 -12.84
CA VAL A 49 2.79 -13.30 -11.42
C VAL A 49 4.10 -12.57 -11.18
N MET A 50 4.06 -11.59 -10.28
CA MET A 50 5.24 -11.07 -9.58
C MET A 50 5.49 -11.95 -8.35
N ALA A 51 6.67 -12.56 -8.27
CA ALA A 51 7.06 -13.27 -7.05
C ALA A 51 7.61 -12.30 -6.01
N HIS A 52 7.55 -12.66 -4.73
CA HIS A 52 8.13 -11.90 -3.63
C HIS A 52 8.93 -12.84 -2.72
N ILE A 53 10.26 -12.63 -2.70
CA ILE A 53 11.23 -13.40 -1.92
C ILE A 53 11.96 -12.51 -0.91
N GLY A 54 12.78 -13.14 -0.06
CA GLY A 54 13.44 -12.45 1.05
C GLY A 54 12.50 -12.40 2.25
N LEU A 55 12.35 -11.24 2.87
CA LEU A 55 11.39 -11.06 3.95
C LEU A 55 9.98 -11.04 3.37
N THR A 56 9.16 -12.02 3.72
CA THR A 56 7.75 -12.08 3.32
C THR A 56 6.86 -11.67 4.51
N PRO A 57 6.32 -10.43 4.56
CA PRO A 57 5.61 -9.90 5.72
C PRO A 57 4.42 -10.75 6.18
N GLN A 58 3.75 -11.47 5.28
CA GLN A 58 2.64 -12.35 5.64
C GLN A 58 3.08 -13.49 6.57
N ARG A 59 4.37 -13.85 6.56
CA ARG A 59 4.97 -14.87 7.42
C ARG A 59 5.79 -14.28 8.56
N GLN A 60 5.62 -12.99 8.89
CA GLN A 60 6.43 -12.31 9.91
C GLN A 60 6.46 -13.03 11.27
N HIS A 61 5.36 -13.67 11.68
CA HIS A 61 5.32 -14.39 12.96
C HIS A 61 6.17 -15.65 12.94
N ALA A 62 6.15 -16.41 11.84
CA ALA A 62 7.00 -17.58 11.64
C ALA A 62 8.48 -17.20 11.48
N LEU A 63 8.76 -16.04 10.86
CA LEU A 63 10.10 -15.53 10.63
C LEU A 63 10.72 -14.80 11.84
N GLY A 64 9.97 -14.64 12.94
CA GLY A 64 10.47 -13.96 14.13
C GLY A 64 10.60 -12.44 13.95
N ARG A 65 9.57 -11.82 13.37
CA ARG A 65 9.42 -10.39 12.97
C ARG A 65 10.13 -10.03 11.66
N PHE A 66 10.22 -8.73 11.37
CA PHE A 66 10.91 -8.15 10.21
C PHE A 66 12.44 -8.32 10.33
N ARG A 67 12.93 -9.53 10.03
CA ARG A 67 14.36 -9.84 10.02
C ARG A 67 14.92 -9.84 8.60
N VAL A 68 16.10 -9.23 8.46
CA VAL A 68 16.89 -9.27 7.23
C VAL A 68 17.21 -10.72 6.85
N GLN A 69 16.99 -11.08 5.59
CA GLN A 69 17.28 -12.39 5.03
C GLN A 69 18.63 -12.38 4.30
N GLY A 70 19.32 -13.52 4.21
CA GLY A 70 20.57 -13.59 3.43
C GLY A 70 21.82 -12.98 4.09
N ARG A 71 21.81 -12.77 5.41
CA ARG A 71 23.00 -12.26 6.16
C ARG A 71 24.14 -13.26 6.27
N THR A 72 23.86 -14.56 6.13
CA THR A 72 24.85 -15.63 6.12
C THR A 72 24.96 -16.20 4.72
N ALA A 73 26.09 -16.85 4.40
CA ALA A 73 26.27 -17.52 3.11
C ALA A 73 25.15 -18.54 2.82
N SER A 74 24.74 -19.34 3.82
CA SER A 74 23.63 -20.28 3.69
C SER A 74 22.29 -19.58 3.42
N GLY A 75 22.02 -18.46 4.09
CA GLY A 75 20.84 -17.64 3.84
C GLY A 75 20.84 -17.02 2.45
N ALA A 76 21.98 -16.51 1.98
CA ALA A 76 22.12 -15.92 0.66
C ALA A 76 21.92 -16.96 -0.45
N VAL A 77 22.45 -18.17 -0.26
CA VAL A 77 22.20 -19.32 -1.15
C VAL A 77 20.71 -19.67 -1.19
N LYS A 78 20.01 -19.63 -0.04
CA LYS A 78 18.56 -19.85 -0.01
C LYS A 78 17.83 -18.79 -0.84
N VAL A 79 18.13 -17.50 -0.64
CA VAL A 79 17.51 -16.41 -1.42
C VAL A 79 17.73 -16.61 -2.92
N LEU A 80 18.93 -16.98 -3.35
CA LEU A 80 19.22 -17.27 -4.75
C LEU A 80 18.42 -18.47 -5.27
N ARG A 81 18.32 -19.55 -4.48
CA ARG A 81 17.52 -20.72 -4.85
C ARG A 81 16.04 -20.37 -5.00
N ASP A 82 15.49 -19.63 -4.04
CA ASP A 82 14.11 -19.15 -4.10
C ASP A 82 13.88 -18.32 -5.37
N ALA A 83 14.80 -17.38 -5.67
CA ALA A 83 14.72 -16.54 -6.86
C ALA A 83 14.74 -17.34 -8.18
N MET A 84 15.63 -18.32 -8.28
CA MET A 84 15.70 -19.18 -9.47
C MET A 84 14.46 -20.06 -9.61
N ALA A 85 13.95 -20.61 -8.51
CA ALA A 85 12.76 -21.46 -8.51
C ALA A 85 11.52 -20.71 -8.97
N VAL A 86 11.29 -19.48 -8.48
CA VAL A 86 10.14 -18.68 -8.91
C VAL A 86 10.29 -18.16 -10.35
N GLN A 87 11.52 -17.90 -10.82
CA GLN A 87 11.77 -17.61 -12.24
C GLN A 87 11.44 -18.82 -13.12
N GLU A 88 11.84 -20.02 -12.73
CA GLU A 88 11.55 -21.25 -13.48
C GLU A 88 10.04 -21.56 -13.47
N ALA A 89 9.34 -21.18 -12.40
CA ALA A 89 7.89 -21.17 -12.34
C ALA A 89 7.22 -20.09 -13.22
N ARG A 90 8.00 -19.33 -13.98
CA ARG A 90 7.56 -18.31 -14.95
C ARG A 90 6.99 -17.04 -14.30
N ALA A 91 7.42 -16.70 -13.10
CA ALA A 91 7.23 -15.32 -12.61
C ALA A 91 7.87 -14.34 -13.60
N PHE A 92 7.23 -13.19 -13.86
CA PHE A 92 7.75 -12.22 -14.83
C PHE A 92 8.66 -11.16 -14.18
N ILE A 93 8.60 -11.03 -12.85
CA ILE A 93 9.36 -10.07 -12.06
C ILE A 93 9.43 -10.57 -10.61
N ILE A 94 10.50 -10.21 -9.89
CA ILE A 94 10.69 -10.63 -8.50
C ILE A 94 10.89 -9.40 -7.61
N LEU A 95 10.05 -9.24 -6.59
CA LEU A 95 10.29 -8.34 -5.47
C LEU A 95 11.29 -8.99 -4.49
N VAL A 96 12.31 -8.26 -4.10
CA VAL A 96 13.37 -8.68 -3.16
C VAL A 96 13.36 -7.74 -1.94
N GLU A 97 12.85 -8.24 -0.81
CA GLU A 97 12.68 -7.44 0.41
C GLU A 97 13.68 -7.82 1.52
N ALA A 98 14.30 -6.80 2.11
CA ALA A 98 15.21 -6.91 3.25
C ALA A 98 16.33 -7.97 3.07
N VAL A 99 16.97 -7.98 1.91
CA VAL A 99 18.13 -8.81 1.57
C VAL A 99 19.35 -7.89 1.41
N PRO A 100 20.55 -8.16 1.96
CA PRO A 100 21.73 -7.32 1.79
C PRO A 100 22.00 -6.92 0.33
N ALA A 101 22.41 -5.68 0.11
CA ALA A 101 22.58 -5.08 -1.21
C ALA A 101 23.49 -5.89 -2.13
N GLU A 102 24.59 -6.44 -1.62
CA GLU A 102 25.53 -7.26 -2.38
C GLU A 102 24.88 -8.57 -2.83
N VAL A 103 24.07 -9.19 -1.96
CA VAL A 103 23.33 -10.42 -2.28
C VAL A 103 22.24 -10.12 -3.31
N ALA A 104 21.48 -9.04 -3.13
CA ALA A 104 20.43 -8.63 -4.06
C ALA A 104 21.00 -8.30 -5.45
N ALA A 105 22.16 -7.64 -5.53
CA ALA A 105 22.87 -7.37 -6.79
C ALA A 105 23.31 -8.66 -7.48
N ILE A 106 23.89 -9.61 -6.74
CA ILE A 106 24.28 -10.92 -7.28
C ILE A 106 23.06 -11.68 -7.80
N VAL A 107 21.97 -11.73 -7.02
CA VAL A 107 20.71 -12.37 -7.43
C VAL A 107 20.20 -11.75 -8.73
N THR A 108 20.14 -10.42 -8.79
CA THR A 108 19.68 -9.68 -9.98
C THR A 108 20.50 -10.04 -11.22
N ASN A 109 21.83 -10.08 -11.10
CA ASN A 109 22.72 -10.41 -12.21
C ASN A 109 22.64 -11.88 -12.68
N ARG A 110 22.07 -12.78 -11.86
CA ARG A 110 21.90 -14.20 -12.21
C ARG A 110 20.55 -14.52 -12.85
N LEU A 111 19.60 -13.61 -12.74
CA LEU A 111 18.24 -13.79 -13.26
C LEU A 111 18.11 -13.24 -14.69
N ARG A 112 17.13 -13.76 -15.41
CA ARG A 112 16.71 -13.31 -16.75
C ARG A 112 15.51 -12.35 -16.68
N ILE A 113 14.85 -12.28 -15.53
CA ILE A 113 13.70 -11.40 -15.27
C ILE A 113 14.10 -10.25 -14.35
N PRO A 114 13.42 -9.08 -14.44
CA PRO A 114 13.74 -7.94 -13.60
C PRO A 114 13.53 -8.23 -12.11
N THR A 115 14.32 -7.56 -11.27
CA THR A 115 14.13 -7.54 -9.82
C THR A 115 13.72 -6.15 -9.35
N ILE A 116 12.84 -6.09 -8.36
CA ILE A 116 12.45 -4.85 -7.68
C ILE A 116 12.95 -4.93 -6.25
N GLY A 117 13.82 -4.01 -5.86
CA GLY A 117 14.21 -3.85 -4.46
C GLY A 117 13.17 -3.05 -3.70
N ILE A 118 12.95 -3.39 -2.43
CA ILE A 118 12.20 -2.52 -1.51
C ILE A 118 13.09 -2.16 -0.31
N GLY A 119 13.23 -0.85 -0.09
CA GLY A 119 14.05 -0.25 0.96
C GLY A 119 15.56 -0.32 0.70
N ILE A 120 16.33 0.35 1.57
CA ILE A 120 17.81 0.38 1.50
C ILE A 120 18.43 -1.02 1.60
N GLY A 121 17.70 -1.99 2.16
CA GLY A 121 18.18 -3.37 2.37
C GLY A 121 18.77 -3.99 1.11
N SER A 122 18.03 -3.95 0.00
CA SER A 122 18.40 -4.57 -1.30
C SER A 122 19.31 -3.70 -2.17
N GLY A 123 19.62 -2.47 -1.72
CA GLY A 123 20.49 -1.54 -2.43
C GLY A 123 20.00 -1.14 -3.83
N ASN A 124 20.86 -0.45 -4.58
CA ASN A 124 20.59 -0.02 -5.95
C ASN A 124 20.97 -1.06 -7.02
N GLY A 125 21.29 -2.30 -6.60
CA GLY A 125 21.67 -3.40 -7.49
C GLY A 125 20.50 -4.16 -8.13
N CYS A 126 19.26 -3.87 -7.73
CA CYS A 126 18.05 -4.40 -8.37
C CYS A 126 17.69 -3.61 -9.65
N SER A 127 16.91 -4.22 -10.54
CA SER A 127 16.48 -3.59 -11.80
C SER A 127 15.57 -2.37 -11.60
N GLY A 128 14.86 -2.30 -10.48
CA GLY A 128 14.01 -1.19 -10.09
C GLY A 128 13.79 -1.15 -8.58
N GLN A 129 12.98 -0.20 -8.13
CA GLN A 129 12.70 0.04 -6.71
C GLN A 129 11.20 0.23 -6.47
N VAL A 130 10.75 -0.12 -5.28
CA VAL A 130 9.41 0.19 -4.77
C VAL A 130 9.50 0.67 -3.32
N LEU A 131 8.61 1.58 -2.95
CA LEU A 131 8.38 2.02 -1.57
C LEU A 131 6.87 2.11 -1.34
N VAL A 132 6.46 2.00 -0.08
CA VAL A 132 5.08 2.28 0.31
C VAL A 132 4.86 3.80 0.22
N GLN A 133 3.80 4.22 -0.49
CA GLN A 133 3.53 5.64 -0.74
C GLN A 133 3.42 6.47 0.55
N GLY A 134 2.66 5.97 1.53
CA GLY A 134 2.50 6.66 2.82
C GLY A 134 3.84 6.92 3.51
N ASP A 135 4.70 5.90 3.52
CA ASP A 135 5.99 5.98 4.19
C ASP A 135 6.96 6.94 3.47
N MET A 136 7.05 6.85 2.14
CA MET A 136 7.91 7.74 1.36
C MET A 136 7.42 9.20 1.36
N THR A 137 6.13 9.45 1.54
CA THR A 137 5.56 10.80 1.59
C THR A 137 5.43 11.37 3.01
N GLY A 138 5.89 10.63 4.02
CA GLY A 138 5.89 11.08 5.41
C GLY A 138 4.49 11.15 6.03
N ASN A 139 3.52 10.39 5.53
CA ASN A 139 2.16 10.37 6.07
C ASN A 139 2.01 9.40 7.26
N PHE A 140 2.84 9.58 8.29
CA PHE A 140 2.83 8.72 9.48
C PHE A 140 1.86 9.25 10.55
N PRO A 141 1.12 8.37 11.24
CA PRO A 141 0.38 8.77 12.43
C PRO A 141 1.36 9.16 13.57
N PRO A 142 0.99 10.08 14.47
CA PRO A 142 1.81 10.40 15.64
C PRO A 142 2.12 9.15 16.47
N GLY A 143 3.40 8.94 16.80
CA GLY A 143 3.85 7.71 17.50
C GLY A 143 3.85 6.45 16.62
N GLY A 144 3.59 6.58 15.32
CA GLY A 144 3.66 5.50 14.35
C GLY A 144 5.09 4.98 14.18
N PHE A 145 5.20 3.70 13.85
CA PHE A 145 6.48 3.09 13.49
C PHE A 145 6.94 3.65 12.14
N VAL A 146 8.08 4.36 12.13
CA VAL A 146 8.79 4.73 10.91
C VAL A 146 9.89 3.69 10.67
N PRO A 147 9.84 2.90 9.60
CA PRO A 147 10.90 1.95 9.29
C PRO A 147 12.23 2.69 9.11
N ARG A 148 13.27 2.28 9.84
CA ARG A 148 14.62 2.91 9.81
C ARG A 148 15.27 2.90 8.41
N PHE A 149 14.73 2.14 7.46
CA PHE A 149 15.34 1.85 6.17
C PHE A 149 14.69 2.62 5.01
N GLU A 150 13.75 3.53 5.31
CA GLU A 150 13.01 4.26 4.30
C GLU A 150 13.37 5.74 4.32
N LYS A 151 13.67 6.27 3.13
CA LYS A 151 13.85 7.70 2.92
C LYS A 151 12.48 8.34 2.78
N THR A 152 12.20 9.32 3.62
CA THR A 152 11.05 10.20 3.46
C THR A 152 11.41 11.34 2.50
N PHE A 153 10.56 11.57 1.50
CA PHE A 153 10.72 12.56 0.43
C PHE A 153 9.81 13.78 0.59
N ALA A 154 8.78 13.71 1.45
CA ALA A 154 7.84 14.79 1.73
C ALA A 154 7.30 14.68 3.16
N ASP A 155 6.61 15.72 3.66
CA ASP A 155 5.91 15.70 4.95
C ASP A 155 4.40 15.94 4.76
N VAL A 156 3.71 14.97 4.15
CA VAL A 156 2.26 15.07 3.89
C VAL A 156 1.47 15.18 5.20
N ARG A 157 1.95 14.55 6.28
CA ARG A 157 1.29 14.64 7.58
C ARG A 157 1.34 16.07 8.12
N GLY A 158 2.51 16.70 8.14
CA GLY A 158 2.69 18.07 8.61
C GLY A 158 1.83 19.06 7.83
N GLU A 159 1.82 18.95 6.50
CA GLU A 159 0.95 19.75 5.62
C GLU A 159 -0.54 19.57 5.96
N SER A 160 -0.97 18.32 6.17
CA SER A 160 -2.35 18.01 6.53
C SER A 160 -2.73 18.58 7.90
N VAL A 161 -1.84 18.49 8.89
CA VAL A 161 -2.06 19.07 10.23
C VAL A 161 -2.23 20.58 10.13
N ARG A 162 -1.35 21.28 9.41
CA ARG A 162 -1.47 22.73 9.23
C ARG A 162 -2.80 23.13 8.61
N GLY A 163 -3.25 22.43 7.56
CA GLY A 163 -4.52 22.73 6.90
C GLY A 163 -5.72 22.57 7.84
N ILE A 164 -5.73 21.50 8.65
CA ILE A 164 -6.79 21.25 9.64
C ILE A 164 -6.78 22.30 10.75
N GLU A 165 -5.60 22.70 11.23
CA GLU A 165 -5.46 23.73 12.26
C GLU A 165 -5.89 25.11 11.77
N GLU A 166 -5.55 25.43 10.53
CA GLU A 166 -5.95 26.69 9.89
C GLU A 166 -7.46 26.76 9.66
N TYR A 167 -8.07 25.67 9.17
CA TYR A 167 -9.52 25.55 9.09
C TYR A 167 -10.18 25.78 10.45
N ARG A 168 -9.69 25.10 11.50
CA ARG A 168 -10.18 25.27 12.87
C ARG A 168 -10.06 26.72 13.33
N ARG A 169 -8.95 27.40 13.03
CA ARG A 169 -8.72 28.80 13.39
C ARG A 169 -9.72 29.73 12.69
N GLN A 170 -9.91 29.57 11.39
CA GLN A 170 -10.80 30.43 10.61
C GLN A 170 -12.27 30.26 11.03
N VAL A 171 -12.74 29.02 11.24
CA VAL A 171 -14.10 28.76 11.72
C VAL A 171 -14.32 29.36 13.11
N LYS A 172 -13.38 29.17 14.05
CA LYS A 172 -13.51 29.70 15.41
C LYS A 172 -13.51 31.23 15.47
N ASN A 173 -12.84 31.88 14.52
CA ASN A 173 -12.75 33.33 14.47
C ASN A 173 -13.80 33.95 13.52
N GLY A 174 -14.71 33.15 12.95
CA GLY A 174 -15.73 33.63 11.99
C GLY A 174 -15.16 34.17 10.68
N VAL A 175 -13.93 33.78 10.32
CA VAL A 175 -13.29 34.14 9.05
C VAL A 175 -13.79 33.25 7.91
N PHE A 176 -14.08 31.99 8.21
CA PHE A 176 -14.62 31.02 7.27
C PHE A 176 -15.95 30.43 7.77
N PRO A 177 -16.96 30.23 6.89
CA PRO A 177 -16.98 30.68 5.49
C PRO A 177 -17.12 32.20 5.38
N ASP A 178 -16.55 32.78 4.33
CA ASP A 178 -16.83 34.16 3.91
C ASP A 178 -17.90 34.19 2.80
N GLY A 179 -18.14 35.38 2.23
CA GLY A 179 -19.12 35.56 1.16
C GLY A 179 -18.80 34.85 -0.15
N GLU A 180 -17.54 34.42 -0.39
CA GLU A 180 -17.15 33.66 -1.58
C GLU A 180 -17.70 32.22 -1.52
N TYR A 181 -17.79 31.65 -0.31
CA TYR A 181 -18.25 30.27 -0.09
C TYR A 181 -19.73 30.17 0.31
N GLY A 182 -20.40 31.29 0.52
CA GLY A 182 -21.81 31.36 0.91
C GLY A 182 -22.76 31.52 -0.28
N TYR A 183 -23.98 31.00 -0.14
CA TYR A 183 -25.08 31.34 -1.04
C TYR A 183 -25.91 32.46 -0.42
N GLY A 184 -26.28 33.45 -1.24
CA GLY A 184 -27.21 34.49 -0.84
C GLY A 184 -28.67 34.07 -1.03
N ILE A 185 -29.57 34.72 -0.30
CA ILE A 185 -31.01 34.73 -0.55
C ILE A 185 -31.39 36.10 -1.10
N GLY A 186 -32.30 36.16 -2.07
CA GLY A 186 -32.80 37.44 -2.58
C GLY A 186 -33.53 38.22 -1.48
N GLU A 187 -33.40 39.55 -1.47
CA GLU A 187 -33.96 40.40 -0.40
C GLU A 187 -35.46 40.17 -0.17
N GLU A 188 -36.24 39.96 -1.24
CA GLU A 188 -37.68 39.70 -1.16
C GLU A 188 -38.01 38.37 -0.45
N GLU A 189 -37.26 37.32 -0.76
CA GLU A 189 -37.46 36.00 -0.15
C GLU A 189 -36.96 35.96 1.30
N LEU A 190 -35.92 36.74 1.61
CA LEU A 190 -35.46 36.93 2.99
C LEU A 190 -36.53 37.62 3.84
N ALA A 191 -37.14 38.70 3.33
CA ALA A 191 -38.21 39.41 4.04
C ALA A 191 -39.43 38.51 4.32
N LYS A 192 -39.85 37.68 3.34
CA LYS A 192 -40.92 36.69 3.54
C LYS A 192 -40.57 35.69 4.64
N PHE A 193 -39.32 35.22 4.68
CA PHE A 193 -38.86 34.31 5.72
C PHE A 193 -38.84 34.98 7.11
N GLU A 194 -38.36 36.21 7.21
CA GLU A 194 -38.33 36.98 8.45
C GLU A 194 -39.75 37.22 9.01
N ASP A 195 -40.73 37.51 8.17
CA ASP A 195 -42.14 37.64 8.57
C ASP A 195 -42.69 36.33 9.17
N VAL A 196 -42.36 35.18 8.58
CA VAL A 196 -42.78 33.85 9.08
C VAL A 196 -42.10 33.49 10.41
N VAL A 197 -40.86 33.92 10.63
CA VAL A 197 -40.11 33.62 11.87
C VAL A 197 -40.43 34.62 13.00
N GLY A 198 -40.64 35.90 12.66
CA GLY A 198 -40.96 36.98 13.59
C GLY A 198 -42.42 36.96 14.07
N GLY A 199 -43.35 36.48 13.23
CA GLY A 199 -44.68 36.07 13.66
C GLY A 199 -44.58 34.72 14.36
N GLY A 200 -44.38 34.72 15.67
CA GLY A 200 -44.08 33.51 16.45
C GLY A 200 -44.97 32.31 16.13
N VAL A 201 -44.42 31.13 16.41
CA VAL A 201 -45.18 29.88 16.59
C VAL A 201 -46.26 30.13 17.66
N GLU A 202 -47.41 30.68 17.26
CA GLU A 202 -48.62 30.64 18.06
C GLU A 202 -49.03 29.18 18.12
N GLY A 203 -48.96 28.62 19.33
CA GLY A 203 -49.09 27.20 19.57
C GLY A 203 -50.32 26.60 18.91
N GLU A 204 -50.10 25.49 18.19
CA GLU A 204 -51.14 24.50 18.01
C GLU A 204 -51.55 23.99 19.40
N GLY A 205 -52.67 24.54 19.87
CA GLY A 205 -53.27 24.23 21.15
C GLY A 205 -53.57 22.74 21.26
N SER A 206 -53.12 22.17 22.38
CA SER A 206 -53.61 20.90 22.89
C SER A 206 -55.14 21.01 23.07
N LYS A 207 -55.88 20.17 22.35
CA LYS A 207 -57.16 19.63 22.81
C LYS A 207 -56.97 18.19 23.20
#